data_AF-A0A2E4EB42-F1
#
_entry.id   AF-A0A2E4EB42-F1
#
_cell.length_a   1.000
_cell.length_b   1.000
_cell.length_c   1.000
_cell.angle_alpha   90.00
_cell.angle_beta   90.00
_cell.angle_gamma   90.00
#
_symmetry.space_group_name_H-M   'P 1'
#
loop_
_entity.id
_entity.type
_entity.pdbx_description
1 polymer ?
#
loop_
_entity_poly.entity_id
_entity_poly.type
_entity_poly.pdbx_seq_one_letter_code
_entity_poly.pdbx_strand_id
1 'polypeptide(L)'
;MKTDSKAVPVPERKKEVRKTKINRKTKDKVKSDKEIENEVFESLSKGKVWKFVRILIIPPIVFGLLALIDPALPTSDNYQQITDMKSQPAIYKYYVYDNDGAEIEIEKEAYENIEIDDAIVLDYSPILNEYYGCRIKKASDEKLFIKGEEDTIYYLYPIFPLFFMLPSLLFFYKRKSAVFYVLYFASVFLYPLMLAHYLFIEEKATSISHFFVNLF
;
A
#
# COMPACT_ATOMS: atom_id res chain seq x y z
N MET A 1 5.61 -78.67 -25.84
CA MET A 1 4.97 -77.38 -25.47
C MET A 1 5.74 -76.26 -26.17
N LYS A 2 5.16 -75.68 -27.22
CA LYS A 2 5.71 -74.47 -27.86
C LYS A 2 5.01 -73.27 -27.24
N THR A 3 5.77 -72.36 -26.64
CA THR A 3 5.27 -71.09 -26.11
C THR A 3 5.04 -70.13 -27.26
N ASP A 4 3.77 -69.89 -27.60
CA ASP A 4 3.37 -68.85 -28.56
C ASP A 4 3.63 -67.47 -27.95
N SER A 5 4.75 -66.86 -28.36
CA SER A 5 5.00 -65.44 -28.18
C SER A 5 4.03 -64.68 -29.08
N LYS A 6 2.91 -64.22 -28.52
CA LYS A 6 1.96 -63.33 -29.19
C LYS A 6 2.68 -62.03 -29.57
N ALA A 7 3.09 -61.94 -30.83
CA ALA A 7 3.63 -60.72 -31.41
C ALA A 7 2.53 -59.65 -31.45
N VAL A 8 2.66 -58.65 -30.58
CA VAL A 8 1.80 -57.45 -30.57
C VAL A 8 1.81 -56.81 -31.96
N PRO A 9 0.64 -56.46 -32.54
CA PRO A 9 0.55 -55.94 -33.90
C PRO A 9 1.38 -54.65 -34.05
N VAL A 10 2.16 -54.59 -35.13
CA VAL A 10 3.08 -53.49 -35.52
C VAL A 10 2.54 -52.06 -35.32
N PRO A 11 1.25 -51.73 -35.56
CA PRO A 11 0.72 -50.38 -35.30
C PRO A 11 0.60 -50.02 -33.81
N GLU A 12 0.33 -50.96 -32.91
CA GLU A 12 0.26 -50.70 -31.46
C GLU A 12 1.65 -50.45 -30.86
N ARG A 13 2.65 -51.24 -31.27
CA ARG A 13 4.06 -50.99 -30.89
C ARG A 13 4.52 -49.59 -31.30
N LYS A 14 4.18 -49.09 -32.49
CA LYS A 14 4.55 -47.73 -32.92
C LYS A 14 3.87 -46.65 -32.08
N LYS A 15 2.62 -46.85 -31.63
CA LYS A 15 1.90 -45.92 -30.75
C LYS A 15 2.46 -45.92 -29.32
N GLU A 16 2.79 -47.08 -28.76
CA GLU A 16 3.42 -47.20 -27.43
C GLU A 16 4.83 -46.59 -27.41
N VAL A 17 5.64 -46.82 -28.45
CA VAL A 17 6.98 -46.22 -28.57
C VAL A 17 6.90 -44.69 -28.72
N ARG A 18 5.87 -44.16 -29.39
CA ARG A 18 5.63 -42.71 -29.44
C ARG A 18 5.18 -42.15 -28.10
N LYS A 19 4.24 -42.80 -27.41
CA LYS A 19 3.80 -42.38 -26.06
C LYS A 19 4.93 -42.39 -25.04
N THR A 20 5.78 -43.43 -25.04
CA THR A 20 6.94 -43.51 -24.14
C THR A 20 8.00 -42.46 -24.46
N LYS A 21 8.28 -42.16 -25.74
CA LYS A 21 9.16 -41.05 -26.13
C LYS A 21 8.62 -39.69 -25.72
N ILE A 22 7.31 -39.45 -25.88
CA ILE A 22 6.66 -38.20 -25.43
C ILE A 22 6.75 -38.09 -23.91
N ASN A 23 6.40 -39.14 -23.16
CA ASN A 23 6.49 -39.13 -21.71
C ASN A 23 7.92 -38.94 -21.19
N ARG A 24 8.94 -39.50 -21.86
CA ARG A 24 10.35 -39.25 -21.53
C ARG A 24 10.71 -37.78 -21.76
N LYS A 25 10.39 -37.23 -22.95
CA LYS A 25 10.62 -35.80 -23.23
C LYS A 25 9.92 -34.88 -22.23
N THR A 26 8.69 -35.19 -21.82
CA THR A 26 7.96 -34.42 -20.82
C THR A 26 8.61 -34.52 -19.45
N LYS A 27 9.06 -35.71 -19.03
CA LYS A 27 9.78 -35.90 -17.76
C LYS A 27 11.13 -35.18 -17.74
N ASP A 28 11.89 -35.27 -18.83
CA ASP A 28 13.19 -34.60 -18.96
C ASP A 28 13.02 -33.08 -18.94
N LYS A 29 11.98 -32.55 -19.60
CA LYS A 29 11.62 -31.14 -19.55
C LYS A 29 11.23 -30.69 -18.14
N VAL A 30 10.36 -31.44 -17.44
CA VAL A 30 9.96 -31.12 -16.05
C VAL A 30 11.17 -31.15 -15.10
N LYS A 31 12.14 -32.04 -15.32
CA LYS A 31 13.37 -32.08 -14.53
C LYS A 31 14.24 -30.85 -14.79
N SER A 32 14.44 -30.49 -16.06
CA SER A 32 15.17 -29.29 -16.46
C SER A 32 14.51 -28.02 -15.94
N ASP A 33 13.18 -27.89 -16.04
CA ASP A 33 12.43 -26.73 -15.53
C ASP A 33 12.62 -26.57 -14.01
N LYS A 34 12.63 -27.67 -13.25
CA LYS A 34 12.89 -27.64 -11.80
C LYS A 34 14.32 -27.28 -11.44
N GLU A 35 15.29 -27.70 -12.25
CA GLU A 35 16.70 -27.33 -12.08
C GLU A 35 16.87 -25.82 -12.31
N ILE A 36 16.31 -25.29 -13.40
CA ILE A 36 16.30 -23.85 -13.70
C ILE A 36 15.62 -23.07 -12.58
N GLU A 37 14.44 -23.51 -12.12
CA GLU A 37 13.71 -22.85 -11.03
C GLU A 37 14.54 -22.80 -9.72
N ASN A 38 15.28 -23.88 -9.42
CA ASN A 38 16.18 -23.92 -8.27
C ASN A 38 17.35 -22.95 -8.43
N GLU A 39 18.01 -22.94 -9.58
CA GLU A 39 19.11 -22.00 -9.87
C GLU A 39 18.65 -20.55 -9.76
N VAL A 40 17.48 -20.22 -10.33
CA VAL A 40 16.86 -18.91 -10.22
C VAL A 40 16.56 -18.59 -8.75
N PHE A 41 15.93 -19.50 -8.00
CA PHE A 41 15.67 -19.29 -6.57
C PHE A 41 16.96 -19.04 -5.78
N GLU A 42 18.01 -19.81 -6.01
CA GLU A 42 19.29 -19.64 -5.33
C GLU A 42 19.91 -18.28 -5.66
N SER A 43 19.88 -17.86 -6.92
CA SER A 43 20.41 -16.56 -7.34
C SER A 43 19.66 -15.38 -6.71
N LEU A 44 18.32 -15.45 -6.61
CA LEU A 44 17.50 -14.40 -6.02
C LEU A 44 17.57 -14.36 -4.49
N SER A 45 17.77 -15.52 -3.86
CA SER A 45 17.73 -15.65 -2.41
C SER A 45 19.11 -15.62 -1.75
N LYS A 46 20.21 -15.52 -2.50
CA LYS A 46 21.59 -15.48 -1.97
C LYS A 46 22.41 -14.33 -2.58
N GLY A 47 23.59 -14.11 -2.02
CA GLY A 47 24.58 -13.17 -2.58
C GLY A 47 24.24 -11.70 -2.39
N LYS A 48 24.77 -10.87 -3.30
CA LYS A 48 24.65 -9.40 -3.25
C LYS A 48 23.25 -8.91 -3.59
N VAL A 49 22.57 -9.57 -4.55
CA VAL A 49 21.20 -9.22 -4.97
C VAL A 49 20.23 -9.34 -3.79
N TRP A 50 20.30 -10.44 -3.05
CA TRP A 50 19.48 -10.63 -1.86
C TRP A 50 19.74 -9.57 -0.78
N LYS A 51 21.00 -9.16 -0.58
CA LYS A 51 21.33 -8.06 0.35
C LYS A 51 20.71 -6.74 -0.11
N PHE A 52 20.74 -6.45 -1.40
CA PHE A 52 20.12 -5.25 -1.97
C PHE A 52 18.60 -5.26 -1.77
N VAL A 53 17.94 -6.38 -2.05
CA VAL A 53 16.49 -6.53 -1.80
C VAL A 53 16.15 -6.30 -0.33
N ARG A 54 16.97 -6.84 0.60
CA ARG A 54 16.78 -6.59 2.04
C ARG A 54 16.87 -5.12 2.44
N ILE A 55 17.66 -4.32 1.73
CA ILE A 55 17.74 -2.88 1.96
C ILE A 55 16.50 -2.20 1.37
N LEU A 56 16.08 -2.59 0.17
CA LEU A 56 14.90 -2.02 -0.50
C LEU A 56 13.58 -2.27 0.23
N ILE A 57 13.47 -3.34 1.02
CA ILE A 57 12.24 -3.60 1.79
C ILE A 57 12.15 -2.78 3.07
N ILE A 58 13.24 -2.15 3.55
CA ILE A 58 13.22 -1.38 4.79
C ILE A 58 12.30 -0.14 4.67
N PRO A 59 12.42 0.72 3.64
CA PRO A 59 11.60 1.93 3.57
C PRO A 59 10.08 1.66 3.55
N PRO A 60 9.54 0.71 2.76
CA PRO A 60 8.12 0.36 2.83
C PRO A 60 7.67 -0.11 4.22
N ILE A 61 8.48 -0.91 4.90
CA ILE A 61 8.16 -1.38 6.27
C ILE A 61 8.13 -0.21 7.25
N VAL A 62 9.14 0.66 7.21
CA VAL A 62 9.21 1.86 8.05
C VAL A 62 8.00 2.76 7.77
N PHE A 63 7.68 2.99 6.50
CA PHE A 63 6.49 3.75 6.12
C PHE A 63 5.20 3.14 6.66
N GLY A 64 5.01 1.82 6.51
CA GLY A 64 3.84 1.12 7.04
C GLY A 64 3.73 1.22 8.56
N LEU A 65 4.86 1.19 9.29
CA LEU A 65 4.88 1.41 10.74
C LEU A 65 4.52 2.85 11.11
N LEU A 66 5.07 3.84 10.41
CA LEU A 66 4.74 5.25 10.62
C LEU A 66 3.25 5.48 10.37
N ALA A 67 2.72 5.02 9.22
CA ALA A 67 1.31 5.12 8.88
C ALA A 67 0.37 4.41 9.88
N LEU A 68 0.86 3.37 10.56
CA LEU A 68 0.08 2.67 11.58
C LEU A 68 -0.04 3.47 12.88
N ILE A 69 1.04 4.15 13.28
CA ILE A 69 1.16 4.90 14.54
C ILE A 69 0.60 6.31 14.40
N ASP A 70 0.69 6.90 13.22
CA ASP A 70 0.38 8.31 12.97
C ASP A 70 -1.02 8.75 13.46
N PRO A 71 -2.11 7.98 13.25
CA PRO A 71 -3.43 8.34 13.78
C PRO A 71 -3.55 8.31 15.30
N ALA A 72 -2.63 7.65 16.00
CA ALA A 72 -2.63 7.57 17.46
C ALA A 72 -1.87 8.74 18.12
N LEU A 73 -1.21 9.59 17.33
CA LEU A 73 -0.44 10.72 17.83
C LEU A 73 -1.32 11.95 18.03
N PRO A 74 -1.01 12.79 19.05
CA PRO A 74 -1.73 14.04 19.26
C PRO A 74 -1.46 15.02 18.12
N THR A 75 -2.52 15.64 17.60
CA THR A 75 -2.43 16.69 16.58
C THR A 75 -2.11 18.04 17.23
N SER A 76 -1.38 18.89 16.51
CA SER A 76 -1.17 20.29 16.88
C SER A 76 -2.30 21.14 16.32
N ASP A 77 -3.02 21.85 17.18
CA ASP A 77 -4.11 22.73 16.75
C ASP A 77 -3.53 23.99 16.06
N ASN A 78 -3.70 24.10 14.74
CA ASN A 78 -3.49 25.34 13.98
C ASN A 78 -4.85 25.99 13.73
N TYR A 79 -5.04 27.20 14.27
CA TYR A 79 -6.32 27.90 14.23
C TYR A 79 -6.37 28.88 13.06
N GLN A 80 -7.44 28.82 12.29
CA GLN A 80 -7.83 29.84 11.33
C GLN A 80 -9.23 30.36 11.67
N GLN A 81 -9.48 31.64 11.44
CA GLN A 81 -10.79 32.24 11.69
C GLN A 81 -11.67 32.11 10.46
N ILE A 82 -12.97 31.94 10.70
CA ILE A 82 -13.99 31.96 9.66
C ILE A 82 -14.28 33.40 9.26
N THR A 83 -14.03 33.74 8.00
CA THR A 83 -14.24 35.09 7.48
C THR A 83 -15.55 35.25 6.72
N ASP A 84 -16.01 34.19 6.05
CA ASP A 84 -17.23 34.19 5.23
C ASP A 84 -17.85 32.77 5.15
N MET A 85 -19.14 32.71 4.84
CA MET A 85 -19.92 31.47 4.71
C MET A 85 -20.85 31.55 3.50
N LYS A 86 -20.80 30.54 2.61
CA LYS A 86 -21.68 30.46 1.44
C LYS A 86 -22.43 29.14 1.37
N SER A 87 -23.69 29.20 0.97
CA SER A 87 -24.50 28.02 0.67
C SER A 87 -24.88 28.00 -0.82
N GLN A 88 -24.73 26.85 -1.46
CA GLN A 88 -25.18 26.60 -2.82
C GLN A 88 -26.32 25.58 -2.80
N PRO A 89 -27.57 26.03 -2.55
CA PRO A 89 -28.70 25.12 -2.36
C PRO A 89 -29.04 24.27 -3.60
N ALA A 90 -28.62 24.70 -4.79
CA ALA A 90 -28.81 23.93 -6.03
C ALA A 90 -28.00 22.62 -6.09
N ILE A 91 -26.90 22.54 -5.32
CA ILE A 91 -25.95 21.42 -5.36
C ILE A 91 -25.78 20.80 -3.95
N TYR A 92 -26.53 21.27 -2.95
CA TYR A 92 -26.44 20.86 -1.54
C TYR A 92 -25.03 20.96 -0.95
N LYS A 93 -24.24 21.94 -1.42
CA LYS A 93 -22.89 22.22 -0.95
C LYS A 93 -22.85 23.45 -0.07
N TYR A 94 -22.08 23.38 1.00
CA TYR A 94 -21.92 24.45 1.98
C TYR A 94 -20.44 24.70 2.18
N TYR A 95 -20.05 25.96 2.24
CA TYR A 95 -18.66 26.36 2.22
C TYR A 95 -18.36 27.35 3.32
N VAL A 96 -17.17 27.21 3.89
CA VAL A 96 -16.58 28.17 4.82
C VAL A 96 -15.24 28.65 4.25
N TYR A 97 -14.95 29.92 4.45
CA TYR A 97 -13.71 30.56 4.01
C TYR A 97 -12.81 30.86 5.19
N ASP A 98 -11.55 30.48 5.09
CA ASP A 98 -10.51 30.85 6.06
C ASP A 98 -9.99 32.28 5.82
N ASN A 99 -9.00 32.71 6.61
CA ASN A 99 -8.35 34.02 6.48
C ASN A 99 -7.54 34.17 5.17
N ASP A 100 -7.16 33.06 4.54
CA ASP A 100 -6.38 33.01 3.31
C ASP A 100 -7.31 32.92 2.07
N GLY A 101 -8.62 32.84 2.27
CA GLY A 101 -9.64 32.70 1.23
C GLY A 101 -9.78 31.28 0.68
N ALA A 102 -9.21 30.28 1.35
CA ALA A 102 -9.38 28.87 1.00
C ALA A 102 -10.82 28.42 1.27
N GLU A 103 -11.36 27.65 0.33
CA GLU A 103 -12.73 27.14 0.39
C GLU A 103 -12.76 25.73 0.99
N ILE A 104 -13.51 25.57 2.09
CA ILE A 104 -13.68 24.27 2.76
C ILE A 104 -15.14 23.86 2.64
N GLU A 105 -15.40 22.76 1.94
CA GLU A 105 -16.73 22.16 1.86
C GLU A 105 -17.09 21.49 3.20
N ILE A 106 -18.29 21.77 3.71
CA ILE A 106 -18.79 21.24 4.96
C ILE A 106 -20.19 20.66 4.81
N GLU A 107 -20.54 19.74 5.71
CA GLU A 107 -21.88 19.17 5.77
C GLU A 107 -22.92 20.21 6.21
N LYS A 108 -24.16 20.05 5.73
CA LYS A 108 -25.27 20.95 6.05
C LYS A 108 -25.48 21.13 7.56
N GLU A 109 -25.47 20.03 8.30
CA GLU A 109 -25.69 20.03 9.75
C GLU A 109 -24.59 20.81 10.47
N ALA A 110 -23.35 20.77 9.97
CA ALA A 110 -22.28 21.60 10.48
C ALA A 110 -22.50 23.07 10.11
N TYR A 111 -22.83 23.37 8.85
CA TYR A 111 -23.08 24.74 8.37
C TYR A 111 -24.12 25.49 9.18
N GLU A 112 -25.22 24.85 9.55
CA GLU A 112 -26.30 25.45 10.34
C GLU A 112 -25.90 25.77 11.79
N ASN A 113 -24.78 25.20 12.27
CA ASN A 113 -24.32 25.28 13.65
C ASN A 113 -23.06 26.16 13.82
N ILE A 114 -22.59 26.82 12.76
CA ILE A 114 -21.37 27.63 12.75
C ILE A 114 -21.72 29.11 12.70
N GLU A 115 -20.97 29.93 13.43
CA GLU A 115 -21.08 31.38 13.39
C GLU A 115 -19.82 32.02 12.76
N ILE A 116 -19.97 33.23 12.24
CA ILE A 116 -18.82 34.06 11.84
C ILE A 116 -17.99 34.35 13.10
N ASP A 117 -16.66 34.39 12.97
CA ASP A 117 -15.66 34.45 14.05
C ASP A 117 -15.39 33.12 14.80
N ASP A 118 -16.12 32.03 14.53
CA ASP A 118 -15.72 30.71 15.01
C ASP A 118 -14.34 30.31 14.43
N ALA A 119 -13.59 29.50 15.17
CA ALA A 119 -12.28 29.03 14.73
C ALA A 119 -12.38 27.67 14.05
N ILE A 120 -11.86 27.58 12.82
CA ILE A 120 -11.61 26.31 12.13
C ILE A 120 -10.21 25.82 12.50
N VAL A 121 -10.13 24.54 12.79
CA VAL A 121 -8.88 23.79 12.96
C VAL A 121 -8.85 22.72 11.90
N LEU A 122 -7.91 22.83 10.96
CA LEU A 122 -7.64 21.77 9.99
C LEU A 122 -6.79 20.70 10.68
N ASP A 123 -7.32 19.48 10.75
CA ASP A 123 -6.62 18.36 11.36
C ASP A 123 -5.81 17.61 10.32
N TYR A 124 -4.50 17.56 10.55
CA TYR A 124 -3.58 16.76 9.78
C TYR A 124 -2.92 15.71 10.66
N SER A 125 -2.52 14.59 10.07
CA SER A 125 -1.76 13.57 10.76
C SER A 125 -0.35 14.07 11.11
N PRO A 126 0.15 13.83 12.33
CA PRO A 126 1.40 14.42 12.79
C PRO A 126 2.65 14.07 11.96
N ILE A 127 2.74 12.84 11.43
CA ILE A 127 3.93 12.35 10.72
C ILE A 127 3.76 12.51 9.21
N LEU A 128 2.68 11.97 8.67
CA LEU A 128 2.44 11.91 7.23
C LEU A 128 1.75 13.17 6.68
N ASN A 129 1.29 14.05 7.57
CA ASN A 129 0.61 15.30 7.22
C ASN A 129 -0.58 15.04 6.28
N GLU A 130 -1.35 14.01 6.61
CA GLU A 130 -2.57 13.60 5.92
C GLU A 130 -3.77 14.29 6.52
N TYR A 131 -4.62 14.85 5.67
CA TYR A 131 -5.80 15.57 6.13
C TYR A 131 -6.83 14.60 6.73
N TYR A 132 -7.21 14.78 7.99
CA TYR A 132 -8.27 14.00 8.64
C TYR A 132 -9.66 14.62 8.46
N GLY A 133 -9.70 15.95 8.33
CA GLY A 133 -10.93 16.72 8.41
C GLY A 133 -10.68 18.05 9.09
N CYS A 134 -11.77 18.72 9.42
CA CYS A 134 -11.70 19.98 10.14
C CYS A 134 -12.56 19.92 11.41
N ARG A 135 -12.10 20.59 12.47
CA ARG A 135 -12.87 20.82 13.69
C ARG A 135 -13.22 22.28 13.78
N ILE A 136 -14.40 22.56 14.29
CA ILE A 136 -14.82 23.92 14.60
C ILE A 136 -14.85 24.06 16.11
N LYS A 137 -14.08 25.03 16.60
CA LYS A 137 -14.05 25.37 18.01
C LYS A 137 -14.97 26.56 18.23
N LYS A 138 -16.11 26.30 18.86
CA LYS A 138 -17.06 27.33 19.27
C LYS A 138 -16.54 28.10 20.47
N ALA A 139 -17.05 29.32 20.66
CA ALA A 139 -16.82 30.12 21.87
C ALA A 139 -17.21 29.39 23.18
N SER A 140 -18.12 28.42 23.11
CA SER A 140 -18.56 27.58 24.24
C SER A 140 -17.58 26.45 24.63
N ASP A 141 -16.42 26.37 23.98
CA ASP A 141 -15.42 25.28 24.12
C ASP A 141 -15.90 23.90 23.60
N GLU A 142 -17.06 23.85 22.95
CA GLU A 142 -17.52 22.67 22.21
C GLU A 142 -16.79 22.57 20.87
N LYS A 143 -16.23 21.39 20.59
CA LYS A 143 -15.58 21.07 19.31
C LYS A 143 -16.53 20.23 18.46
N LEU A 144 -16.90 20.74 17.28
CA LEU A 144 -17.63 19.97 16.27
C LEU A 144 -16.62 19.40 15.27
N PHE A 145 -16.56 18.07 15.12
CA PHE A 145 -15.71 17.42 14.12
C PHE A 145 -16.48 17.24 12.81
N ILE A 146 -15.92 17.75 11.72
CA ILE A 146 -16.40 17.60 10.36
C ILE A 146 -15.44 16.65 9.66
N LYS A 147 -15.98 15.51 9.23
CA LYS A 147 -15.19 14.45 8.62
C LYS A 147 -14.59 14.93 7.29
N GLY A 148 -13.29 14.73 7.11
CA GLY A 148 -12.59 15.04 5.87
C GLY A 148 -12.91 14.06 4.73
N GLU A 149 -12.37 14.38 3.55
CA GLU A 149 -12.55 13.61 2.32
C GLU A 149 -12.19 12.12 2.46
N GLU A 150 -12.84 11.29 1.65
CA GLU A 150 -12.62 9.84 1.58
C GLU A 150 -11.28 9.46 0.90
N ASP A 151 -10.55 10.45 0.36
CA ASP A 151 -9.32 10.27 -0.44
C ASP A 151 -8.04 10.33 0.42
N THR A 152 -8.04 9.68 1.59
CA THR A 152 -6.86 9.61 2.47
C THR A 152 -6.30 8.19 2.52
N ILE A 153 -5.00 8.04 2.79
CA ILE A 153 -4.38 6.73 3.02
C ILE A 153 -5.01 5.96 4.20
N TYR A 154 -5.75 6.66 5.06
CA TYR A 154 -6.44 6.11 6.22
C TYR A 154 -7.85 5.61 5.92
N TYR A 155 -8.38 5.85 4.73
CA TYR A 155 -9.67 5.28 4.33
C TYR A 155 -9.70 3.75 4.49
N LEU A 156 -8.58 3.09 4.18
CA LEU A 156 -8.38 1.64 4.37
C LEU A 156 -7.59 1.30 5.63
N TYR A 157 -7.54 2.17 6.64
CA TYR A 157 -6.89 1.85 7.91
C TYR A 157 -7.59 0.67 8.62
N PRO A 158 -6.86 -0.32 9.17
CA PRO A 158 -5.39 -0.48 9.21
C PRO A 158 -4.82 -1.35 8.07
N ILE A 159 -5.65 -1.75 7.09
CA ILE A 159 -5.27 -2.64 6.00
C ILE A 159 -4.14 -2.03 5.16
N PHE A 160 -4.23 -0.74 4.83
CA PHE A 160 -3.22 -0.07 4.01
C PHE A 160 -1.84 -0.02 4.70
N PRO A 161 -1.69 0.44 5.95
CA PRO A 161 -0.43 0.31 6.69
C PRO A 161 0.12 -1.13 6.77
N LEU A 162 -0.75 -2.12 7.02
CA LEU A 162 -0.36 -3.54 7.07
C LEU A 162 0.15 -4.03 5.71
N PHE A 163 -0.44 -3.57 4.61
CA PHE A 163 -0.02 -3.93 3.25
C PHE A 163 1.42 -3.49 2.97
N PHE A 164 1.85 -2.31 3.44
CA PHE A 164 3.23 -1.83 3.31
C PHE A 164 4.24 -2.60 4.19
N MET A 165 3.77 -3.34 5.19
CA MET A 165 4.61 -4.21 6.00
C MET A 165 4.77 -5.63 5.43
N LEU A 166 4.00 -6.04 4.42
CA LEU A 166 4.11 -7.38 3.80
C LEU A 166 5.52 -7.75 3.31
N PRO A 167 6.35 -6.83 2.76
CA PRO A 167 7.73 -7.12 2.38
C PRO A 167 8.58 -7.72 3.52
N SER A 168 8.22 -7.46 4.79
CA SER A 168 8.91 -8.04 5.95
C SER A 168 8.88 -9.57 5.96
N LEU A 169 7.87 -10.18 5.36
CA LEU A 169 7.77 -11.64 5.27
C LEU A 169 8.93 -12.24 4.47
N LEU A 170 9.58 -11.49 3.57
CA LEU A 170 10.80 -11.97 2.87
C LEU A 170 11.98 -12.21 3.81
N PHE A 171 12.03 -11.57 4.98
CA PHE A 171 13.08 -11.85 5.96
C PHE A 171 12.98 -13.27 6.53
N PHE A 172 11.74 -13.74 6.75
CA PHE A 172 11.46 -15.03 7.39
C PHE A 172 11.18 -16.15 6.37
N TYR A 173 10.57 -15.81 5.24
CA TYR A 173 10.02 -16.78 4.28
C TYR A 173 10.96 -17.03 3.10
N LYS A 174 12.09 -17.67 3.38
CA LYS A 174 13.06 -18.08 2.35
C LYS A 174 12.79 -19.48 1.81
N ARG A 175 11.58 -19.71 1.28
CA ARG A 175 11.17 -21.01 0.72
C ARG A 175 10.80 -20.87 -0.75
N LYS A 176 11.27 -21.81 -1.57
CA LYS A 176 10.91 -21.88 -3.00
C LYS A 176 9.41 -22.12 -3.12
N SER A 177 8.69 -21.06 -3.45
CA SER A 177 7.22 -21.04 -3.53
C SER A 177 6.79 -19.85 -4.40
N ALA A 178 5.60 -19.94 -5.00
CA ALA A 178 5.04 -18.82 -5.77
C ALA A 178 4.93 -17.54 -4.94
N VAL A 179 4.58 -17.67 -3.65
CA VAL A 179 4.48 -16.56 -2.69
C VAL A 179 5.81 -15.81 -2.57
N PHE A 180 6.95 -16.52 -2.50
CA PHE A 180 8.26 -15.90 -2.45
C PHE A 180 8.53 -15.04 -3.69
N TYR A 181 8.27 -15.57 -4.89
CA TYR A 181 8.53 -14.83 -6.12
C TYR A 181 7.62 -13.61 -6.25
N VAL A 182 6.32 -13.74 -5.98
CA VAL A 182 5.37 -12.62 -6.02
C VAL A 182 5.80 -11.54 -5.04
N LEU A 183 6.09 -11.90 -3.79
CA LEU A 183 6.49 -10.93 -2.78
C LEU A 183 7.86 -10.30 -3.08
N TYR A 184 8.81 -11.07 -3.63
CA TYR A 184 10.10 -10.57 -4.08
C TYR A 184 9.95 -9.51 -5.16
N PHE A 185 9.19 -9.81 -6.21
CA PHE A 185 8.99 -8.87 -7.31
C PHE A 185 8.18 -7.64 -6.89
N ALA A 186 7.16 -7.82 -6.04
CA ALA A 186 6.44 -6.69 -5.46
C ALA A 186 7.40 -5.80 -4.65
N SER A 187 8.27 -6.39 -3.83
CA SER A 187 9.23 -5.68 -3.00
C SER A 187 10.28 -4.89 -3.80
N VAL A 188 10.68 -5.38 -4.97
CA VAL A 188 11.69 -4.74 -5.82
C VAL A 188 11.09 -3.68 -6.73
N PHE A 189 9.85 -3.87 -7.21
CA PHE A 189 9.24 -3.01 -8.22
C PHE A 189 8.02 -2.25 -7.70
N LEU A 190 7.03 -2.96 -7.16
CA LEU A 190 5.75 -2.36 -6.77
C LEU A 190 5.88 -1.41 -5.58
N TYR A 191 6.44 -1.87 -4.46
CA TYR A 191 6.52 -1.06 -3.24
C TYR A 191 7.42 0.18 -3.38
N PRO A 192 8.61 0.09 -3.99
CA PRO A 192 9.42 1.29 -4.24
C PRO A 192 8.71 2.29 -5.15
N LEU A 193 7.98 1.82 -6.17
CA LEU A 193 7.22 2.69 -7.07
C LEU A 193 6.05 3.37 -6.34
N MET A 194 5.27 2.61 -5.55
CA MET A 194 4.18 3.15 -4.75
C MET A 194 4.68 4.17 -3.72
N LEU A 195 5.78 3.86 -3.03
CA LEU A 195 6.38 4.76 -2.04
C LEU A 195 6.92 6.02 -2.72
N ALA A 196 7.57 5.90 -3.87
CA ALA A 196 8.03 7.05 -4.64
C ALA A 196 6.86 7.90 -5.14
N HIS A 197 5.79 7.28 -5.63
CA HIS A 197 4.57 7.97 -6.04
C HIS A 197 4.03 8.82 -4.88
N TYR A 198 3.83 8.20 -3.72
CA TYR A 198 3.34 8.88 -2.52
C TYR A 198 4.26 10.02 -2.05
N LEU A 199 5.58 9.77 -1.96
CA LEU A 199 6.52 10.78 -1.45
C LEU A 199 6.74 11.97 -2.39
N PHE A 200 6.73 11.75 -3.71
CA PHE A 200 7.10 12.78 -4.68
C PHE A 200 5.91 13.51 -5.31
N ILE A 201 4.80 12.83 -5.56
CA ILE A 201 3.65 13.46 -6.22
C ILE A 201 2.82 14.28 -5.23
N GLU A 202 2.81 13.87 -3.95
CA GLU A 202 2.07 14.57 -2.91
C GLU A 202 2.95 15.50 -2.05
N GLU A 203 4.21 15.73 -2.46
CA GLU A 203 5.20 16.58 -1.77
C GLU A 203 5.42 16.27 -0.27
N LYS A 204 5.00 15.08 0.19
CA LYS A 204 5.02 14.65 1.60
C LYS A 204 6.43 14.44 2.17
N ALA A 205 7.44 14.32 1.30
CA ALA A 205 8.83 14.16 1.72
C ALA A 205 9.29 15.29 2.66
N THR A 206 8.85 16.51 2.39
CA THR A 206 9.18 17.71 3.18
C THR A 206 8.56 17.61 4.58
N SER A 207 7.27 17.28 4.68
CA SER A 207 6.57 17.10 5.96
C SER A 207 7.20 16.02 6.85
N ILE A 208 7.53 14.86 6.28
CA ILE A 208 8.16 13.76 7.03
C ILE A 208 9.53 14.20 7.56
N SER A 209 10.33 14.89 6.74
CA SER A 209 11.63 15.40 7.20
C SER A 209 11.51 16.45 8.31
N HIS A 210 10.54 17.38 8.22
CA HIS A 210 10.27 18.37 9.25
C HIS A 210 9.86 17.72 10.57
N PHE A 211 9.03 16.68 10.53
CA PHE A 211 8.65 15.93 11.74
C PHE A 211 9.88 15.38 12.48
N PHE A 212 10.79 14.72 11.76
CA PHE A 212 12.00 14.19 12.38
C PHE A 212 12.97 15.27 12.88
N VAL A 213 13.08 16.41 12.18
CA VAL A 213 13.90 17.54 12.64
C VAL A 213 13.34 18.15 13.92
N ASN A 214 12.02 18.26 14.05
CA ASN A 214 11.39 18.84 15.25
C ASN A 214 11.38 17.89 16.45
N LEU A 215 11.66 16.60 16.25
CA LEU A 215 11.68 15.58 17.30
C LEU A 215 13.03 15.51 18.05
N PHE A 216 14.12 15.98 17.43
CA PHE A 216 15.50 15.92 17.96
C PHE A 216 16.10 17.30 18.20
#